data_AF-A0AB36FT46-F1
#
_entry.id   AF-A0AB36FT46-F1
#
_cell.length_a   1.000
_cell.length_b   1.000
_cell.length_c   1.000
_cell.angle_alpha   90.00
_cell.angle_beta   90.00
_cell.angle_gamma   90.00
#
_symmetry.space_group_name_H-M   'P 1'
#
loop_
_entity.id
_entity.type
_entity.pdbx_description
1 polymer ?
#
loop_
_entity_poly.entity_id
_entity_poly.type
_entity_poly.pdbx_seq_one_letter_code
_entity_poly.pdbx_strand_id
1 'polypeptide(L)'
;MANTGTVKVGITRQVTEGVSTRWMDQGATQATVMLRVPDRLTSGLVETLCKDHIADKTNWRTMLKGKPDEVDLEQVKTELMGKIESELEALKQEKGLQAVSEVTTPIHDIHYPVEDYPVKIKSLNLDKTPSFTGVLQGIKGQYWMLDGDRVINIRKFAGYNVDLSF
;
A
#
# COMPACT_ATOMS: atom_id res chain seq x y z
N MET A 1 1.85 7.39 -4.80
CA MET A 1 0.40 7.18 -4.59
C MET A 1 0.07 5.73 -4.87
N ALA A 2 -0.93 5.16 -4.19
CA ALA A 2 -1.36 3.78 -4.42
C ALA A 2 -2.86 3.61 -4.13
N ASN A 3 -3.53 2.77 -4.92
CA ASN A 3 -4.89 2.31 -4.68
C ASN A 3 -4.84 0.97 -3.92
N THR A 4 -5.37 0.95 -2.70
CA THR A 4 -5.47 -0.26 -1.85
C THR A 4 -6.93 -0.63 -1.53
N GLY A 5 -7.87 -0.18 -2.36
CA GLY A 5 -9.31 -0.07 -2.06
C GLY A 5 -9.72 1.36 -1.71
N THR A 6 -8.75 2.19 -1.39
CA THR A 6 -8.88 3.65 -1.37
C THR A 6 -7.53 4.20 -1.81
N VAL A 7 -7.53 5.30 -2.56
CA VAL A 7 -6.29 5.95 -2.99
C VAL A 7 -5.66 6.63 -1.78
N LYS A 8 -4.34 6.49 -1.66
CA LYS A 8 -3.54 7.12 -0.62
C LYS A 8 -2.15 7.51 -1.09
N VAL A 9 -1.52 8.38 -0.32
CA VAL A 9 -0.09 8.69 -0.46
C VAL A 9 0.68 8.01 0.65
N GLY A 10 1.90 7.58 0.34
CA GLY A 10 2.80 6.98 1.30
C GLY A 10 4.21 6.97 0.77
N ILE A 11 5.17 6.92 1.70
CA ILE A 11 6.59 6.92 1.37
C ILE A 11 7.02 5.56 0.82
N THR A 12 7.94 5.54 -0.13
CA THR A 12 8.63 4.32 -0.55
C THR A 12 10.08 4.61 -0.89
N ARG A 13 10.95 3.59 -0.81
CA ARG A 13 12.32 3.73 -1.32
C ARG A 13 12.26 3.86 -2.84
N GLN A 14 13.21 4.59 -3.41
CA GLN A 14 13.33 4.67 -4.86
C GLN A 14 13.45 3.26 -5.43
N VAL A 15 12.54 2.92 -6.33
CA VAL A 15 12.57 1.68 -7.09
C VAL A 15 13.11 2.05 -8.46
N THR A 16 14.23 1.44 -8.85
CA THR A 16 14.84 1.65 -10.16
C THR A 16 14.22 0.75 -11.22
N GLU A 17 13.70 -0.42 -10.83
CA GLU A 17 13.08 -1.39 -11.72
C GLU A 17 11.87 -2.04 -11.05
N GLY A 18 10.74 -2.07 -11.77
CA GLY A 18 9.54 -2.79 -11.35
C GLY A 18 8.71 -2.12 -10.24
N VAL A 19 7.93 -2.94 -9.55
CA VAL A 19 6.94 -2.52 -8.55
C VAL A 19 7.56 -2.53 -7.16
N SER A 20 7.37 -1.46 -6.39
CA SER A 20 7.83 -1.41 -5.00
C SER A 20 7.25 -2.56 -4.16
N THR A 21 8.12 -3.29 -3.46
CA THR A 21 7.70 -4.29 -2.46
C THR A 21 6.79 -3.68 -1.39
N ARG A 22 6.96 -2.39 -1.10
CA ARG A 22 6.11 -1.67 -0.16
C ARG A 22 4.68 -1.44 -0.66
N TRP A 23 4.48 -1.31 -1.97
CA TRP A 23 3.13 -1.28 -2.56
C TRP A 23 2.48 -2.65 -2.46
N MET A 24 3.24 -3.70 -2.83
CA MET A 24 2.79 -5.08 -2.74
C MET A 24 2.39 -5.45 -1.31
N ASP A 25 3.25 -5.17 -0.33
CA ASP A 25 3.02 -5.39 1.10
C ASP A 25 1.75 -4.75 1.64
N GLN A 26 1.33 -3.62 1.05
CA GLN A 26 0.15 -2.87 1.47
C GLN A 26 -1.11 -3.28 0.71
N GLY A 27 -1.02 -4.30 -0.15
CA GLY A 27 -2.15 -4.78 -0.95
C GLY A 27 -2.59 -3.81 -2.04
N ALA A 28 -1.67 -2.98 -2.55
CA ALA A 28 -1.99 -2.04 -3.61
C ALA A 28 -2.28 -2.79 -4.92
N THR A 29 -3.33 -2.38 -5.64
CA THR A 29 -3.68 -2.91 -6.96
C THR A 29 -3.30 -1.98 -8.09
N GLN A 30 -3.12 -0.70 -7.79
CA GLN A 30 -2.55 0.28 -8.71
C GLN A 30 -1.57 1.17 -7.94
N ALA A 31 -0.46 1.56 -8.55
CA ALA A 31 0.49 2.48 -7.92
C ALA A 31 1.30 3.30 -8.92
N THR A 32 1.68 4.52 -8.51
CA THR A 32 2.58 5.39 -9.26
C THR A 32 3.39 6.27 -8.31
N VAL A 33 4.52 6.80 -8.78
CA VAL A 33 5.31 7.79 -8.04
C VAL A 33 4.86 9.19 -8.44
N MET A 34 4.64 10.04 -7.44
CA MET A 34 4.21 11.43 -7.63
C MET A 34 5.38 12.39 -7.46
N LEU A 35 6.18 12.18 -6.41
CA LEU A 35 7.29 13.05 -6.03
C LEU A 35 8.51 12.20 -5.65
N ARG A 36 9.70 12.72 -5.93
CA ARG A 36 10.98 12.28 -5.37
C ARG A 36 11.51 13.36 -4.44
N VAL A 37 12.05 12.92 -3.33
CA VAL A 37 12.61 13.78 -2.27
C VAL A 37 13.93 13.18 -1.80
N PRO A 38 14.87 14.00 -1.31
CA PRO A 38 16.23 13.54 -1.00
C PRO A 38 16.31 12.70 0.27
N ASP A 39 15.37 12.88 1.19
CA ASP A 39 15.45 12.28 2.52
C ASP A 39 14.06 11.95 3.12
N ARG A 40 14.07 11.13 4.18
CA ARG A 40 12.87 10.65 4.86
C ARG A 40 12.11 11.77 5.59
N LEU A 41 12.80 12.78 6.12
CA LEU A 41 12.16 13.89 6.81
C LEU A 41 11.33 14.71 5.82
N THR A 42 11.90 15.06 4.68
CA THR A 42 11.21 15.77 3.59
C THR A 42 10.05 14.94 3.04
N SER A 43 10.22 13.62 2.90
CA SER A 43 9.12 12.72 2.56
C SER A 43 7.97 12.74 3.56
N GLY A 44 8.26 12.82 4.86
CA GLY A 44 7.25 12.89 5.91
C GLY A 44 6.49 14.22 5.93
N LEU A 45 7.17 15.32 5.60
CA LEU A 45 6.53 16.63 5.43
C LEU A 45 5.54 16.60 4.27
N VAL A 46 5.98 16.14 3.10
CA VAL A 46 5.10 15.99 1.92
C VAL A 46 3.92 15.04 2.20
N GLU A 47 4.16 13.92 2.87
CA GLU A 47 3.08 12.99 3.26
C GLU A 47 2.07 13.70 4.18
N THR A 48 2.53 14.55 5.09
CA THR A 48 1.65 15.34 5.98
C THR A 48 0.80 16.32 5.18
N LEU A 49 1.37 17.04 4.21
CA LEU A 49 0.60 17.91 3.30
C LEU A 49 -0.49 17.14 2.55
N CYS A 50 -0.21 15.90 2.14
CA CYS A 50 -1.18 15.08 1.43
C CYS A 50 -2.33 14.59 2.32
N LYS A 51 -2.10 14.36 3.63
CA LYS A 51 -3.08 13.76 4.56
C LYS A 51 -4.37 14.55 4.69
N ASP A 52 -4.31 15.87 4.51
CA ASP A 52 -5.48 16.73 4.62
C ASP A 52 -6.41 16.60 3.40
N HIS A 53 -5.94 15.98 2.32
CA HIS A 53 -6.66 15.87 1.05
C HIS A 53 -6.91 14.43 0.59
N ILE A 54 -6.26 13.44 1.21
CA ILE A 54 -6.37 12.03 0.81
C ILE A 54 -6.31 11.10 2.01
N ALA A 55 -6.83 9.87 1.87
CA ALA A 55 -6.84 8.89 2.94
C ALA A 55 -5.41 8.56 3.43
N ASP A 56 -5.24 8.54 4.76
CA ASP A 56 -3.96 8.26 5.42
C ASP A 56 -3.66 6.74 5.51
N LYS A 57 -4.70 5.91 5.65
CA LYS A 57 -4.54 4.48 5.99
C LYS A 57 -5.46 3.57 5.17
N THR A 58 -4.95 2.37 4.89
CA THR A 58 -5.73 1.30 4.28
C THR A 58 -6.56 0.59 5.35
N ASN A 59 -7.85 0.42 5.10
CA ASN A 59 -8.66 -0.54 5.85
C ASN A 59 -8.37 -1.95 5.31
N TRP A 60 -7.47 -2.67 6.00
CA TRP A 60 -7.03 -4.00 5.57
C TRP A 60 -8.20 -5.00 5.44
N ARG A 61 -9.29 -4.83 6.20
CA ARG A 61 -10.46 -5.70 6.07
C ARG A 61 -11.14 -5.48 4.73
N THR A 62 -11.39 -4.24 4.36
CA THR A 62 -12.01 -3.92 3.05
C THR A 62 -11.07 -4.35 1.91
N MET A 63 -9.77 -4.12 2.04
CA MET A 63 -8.75 -4.50 1.06
C MET A 63 -8.74 -6.01 0.72
N LEU A 64 -9.06 -6.87 1.70
CA LEU A 64 -9.06 -8.33 1.53
C LEU A 64 -10.41 -8.90 1.07
N LYS A 65 -11.48 -8.10 0.96
CA LYS A 65 -12.81 -8.58 0.59
C LYS A 65 -13.09 -8.61 -0.91
N GLY A 66 -12.15 -8.14 -1.74
CA GLY A 66 -12.32 -8.14 -3.18
C GLY A 66 -11.19 -7.45 -3.94
N LYS A 67 -11.29 -7.49 -5.27
CA LYS A 67 -10.56 -6.57 -6.15
C LYS A 67 -11.21 -5.19 -6.00
N PRO A 68 -10.45 -4.14 -5.63
CA PRO A 68 -10.98 -2.79 -5.60
C PRO A 68 -11.24 -2.28 -7.01
N ASP A 69 -12.15 -1.32 -7.12
CA ASP A 69 -12.42 -0.66 -8.39
C ASP A 69 -11.16 0.06 -8.90
N GLU A 70 -11.01 0.05 -10.22
CA GLU A 70 -9.95 0.80 -10.89
C GLU A 70 -10.25 2.29 -10.77
N VAL A 71 -9.23 3.05 -10.43
CA VAL A 71 -9.29 4.50 -10.28
C VAL A 71 -8.36 5.12 -11.31
N ASP A 72 -8.79 6.25 -11.87
CA ASP A 72 -7.90 7.11 -12.66
C ASP A 72 -6.86 7.75 -11.72
N LEU A 73 -5.74 7.05 -11.53
CA LEU A 73 -4.66 7.53 -10.68
C LEU A 73 -3.97 8.78 -11.22
N GLU A 74 -4.02 9.02 -12.53
CA GLU A 74 -3.42 10.22 -13.11
C GLU A 74 -4.28 11.43 -12.75
N GLN A 75 -5.60 11.32 -12.91
CA GLN A 75 -6.53 12.37 -12.48
C GLN A 75 -6.38 12.68 -10.99
N VAL A 76 -6.40 11.65 -10.12
CA VAL A 76 -6.26 11.84 -8.67
C VAL A 76 -4.90 12.46 -8.31
N LYS A 77 -3.83 12.09 -9.02
CA LYS A 77 -2.51 12.69 -8.86
C LYS A 77 -2.54 14.18 -9.22
N THR A 78 -3.08 14.54 -10.38
CA THR A 78 -3.19 15.94 -10.83
C THR A 78 -4.00 16.78 -9.86
N GLU A 79 -5.16 16.30 -9.44
CA GLU A 79 -6.01 16.99 -8.46
C GLU A 79 -5.31 17.18 -7.12
N LEU A 80 -4.60 16.17 -6.64
CA LEU A 80 -3.86 16.26 -5.37
C LEU A 80 -2.69 17.24 -5.47
N MET A 81 -1.91 17.18 -6.56
CA MET A 81 -0.77 18.08 -6.79
C MET A 81 -1.21 19.54 -6.82
N GLY A 82 -2.35 19.85 -7.46
CA GLY A 82 -2.90 21.20 -7.44
C GLY A 82 -3.37 21.68 -6.06
N LYS A 83 -3.85 20.77 -5.20
CA LYS A 83 -4.27 21.13 -3.83
C LYS A 83 -3.10 21.47 -2.89
N ILE A 84 -1.93 20.87 -3.12
CA ILE A 84 -0.74 21.04 -2.26
C ILE A 84 0.34 21.91 -2.91
N GLU A 85 0.05 22.54 -4.06
CA GLU A 85 1.05 23.27 -4.85
C GLU A 85 1.68 24.41 -4.04
N SER A 86 0.86 25.19 -3.32
CA SER A 86 1.34 26.35 -2.56
C SER A 86 2.27 25.94 -1.40
N GLU A 87 1.94 24.83 -0.74
CA GLU A 87 2.68 24.26 0.37
C GLU A 87 3.97 23.58 -0.11
N LEU A 88 3.95 22.95 -1.28
CA LEU A 88 5.15 22.42 -1.92
C LEU A 88 6.12 23.53 -2.30
N GLU A 89 5.63 24.66 -2.82
CA GLU A 89 6.49 25.81 -3.13
C GLU A 89 7.09 26.44 -1.87
N ALA A 90 6.31 26.57 -0.80
CA ALA A 90 6.83 27.01 0.50
C ALA A 90 7.93 26.06 1.02
N LEU A 91 7.73 24.74 0.89
CA LEU A 91 8.71 23.74 1.29
C LEU A 91 10.00 23.83 0.47
N LYS A 92 9.90 24.08 -0.84
CA LYS A 92 11.07 24.31 -1.72
C LYS A 92 11.81 25.60 -1.36
N GLN A 93 11.12 26.66 -0.95
CA GLN A 93 11.77 27.89 -0.50
C GLN A 93 12.53 27.68 0.81
N GLU A 94 11.95 26.93 1.75
CA GLU A 94 12.59 26.65 3.04
C GLU A 94 13.79 25.70 2.91
N LYS A 95 13.65 24.62 2.13
CA LYS A 95 14.64 23.54 2.07
C LYS A 95 15.51 23.53 0.82
N GLY A 96 15.30 24.50 -0.08
CA GLY A 96 15.96 24.60 -1.38
C GLY A 96 15.17 23.95 -2.51
N LEU A 97 15.39 24.46 -3.72
CA LEU A 97 14.64 24.08 -4.94
C LEU A 97 14.68 22.59 -5.27
N GLN A 98 15.71 21.87 -4.81
CA GLN A 98 15.88 20.43 -5.03
C GLN A 98 15.23 19.56 -3.94
N ALA A 99 14.55 20.15 -2.95
CA ALA A 99 13.91 19.40 -1.87
C ALA A 99 12.77 18.50 -2.36
N VAL A 100 12.08 18.90 -3.42
CA VAL A 100 10.99 18.12 -4.02
C VAL A 100 11.07 18.19 -5.53
N SER A 101 11.12 17.02 -6.17
CA SER A 101 11.03 16.87 -7.61
C SER A 101 9.76 16.12 -7.99
N GLU A 102 8.90 16.75 -8.78
CA GLU A 102 7.79 16.03 -9.40
C GLU A 102 8.33 15.01 -10.40
N VAL A 103 7.70 13.84 -10.44
CA VAL A 103 8.05 12.80 -11.39
C VAL A 103 6.82 12.24 -12.07
N THR A 104 6.99 11.88 -13.34
CA THR A 104 6.01 11.13 -14.10
C THR A 104 6.55 9.72 -14.28
N THR A 105 5.84 8.76 -13.68
CA THR A 105 6.14 7.33 -13.80
C THR A 105 4.90 6.61 -14.33
N PRO A 106 5.05 5.51 -15.08
CA PRO A 106 3.90 4.72 -15.50
C PRO A 106 3.07 4.27 -14.28
N ILE A 107 1.77 4.17 -14.48
CA ILE A 107 0.89 3.51 -13.51
C ILE A 107 1.16 2.01 -13.60
N HIS A 108 1.40 1.40 -12.45
CA HIS A 108 1.61 -0.03 -12.33
C HIS A 108 0.34 -0.71 -11.83
N ASP A 109 -0.17 -1.65 -12.60
CA ASP A 109 -1.22 -2.57 -12.15
C ASP A 109 -0.61 -3.77 -11.46
N ILE A 110 -1.15 -4.10 -10.28
CA ILE A 110 -0.66 -5.16 -9.41
C ILE A 110 -1.78 -6.19 -9.25
N HIS A 111 -1.53 -7.39 -9.78
CA HIS A 111 -2.45 -8.51 -9.73
C HIS A 111 -2.01 -9.52 -8.67
N TYR A 112 -2.96 -9.94 -7.82
CA TYR A 112 -2.72 -10.89 -6.76
C TYR A 112 -3.34 -12.25 -7.11
N PRO A 113 -2.67 -13.37 -6.80
CA PRO A 113 -3.23 -14.70 -6.96
C PRO A 113 -4.26 -14.93 -5.85
N VAL A 114 -5.53 -14.65 -6.16
CA VAL A 114 -6.66 -14.88 -5.26
C VAL A 114 -7.75 -15.58 -6.06
N GLU A 115 -8.03 -16.83 -5.70
CA GLU A 115 -9.09 -17.63 -6.31
C GLU A 115 -10.45 -17.27 -5.70
N ASP A 116 -10.50 -17.11 -4.38
CA ASP A 116 -11.72 -16.77 -3.65
C ASP A 116 -11.44 -15.70 -2.58
N TYR A 117 -12.30 -14.69 -2.55
CA TYR A 117 -12.19 -13.58 -1.60
C TYR A 117 -13.11 -13.83 -0.40
N PRO A 118 -12.62 -13.68 0.84
CA PRO A 118 -13.42 -13.91 2.03
C PRO A 118 -14.61 -12.93 2.13
N VAL A 119 -15.81 -13.46 2.37
CA VAL A 119 -17.03 -12.66 2.57
C VAL A 119 -17.01 -12.02 3.97
N LYS A 120 -16.66 -12.83 4.97
CA LYS A 120 -16.36 -12.39 6.34
C LYS A 120 -14.89 -12.60 6.62
N ILE A 121 -14.29 -11.76 7.47
CA ILE A 121 -12.86 -11.87 7.78
C ILE A 121 -12.69 -12.48 9.16
N LYS A 122 -12.13 -13.68 9.22
CA LYS A 122 -11.71 -14.37 10.45
C LYS A 122 -10.19 -14.37 10.54
N SER A 123 -9.65 -13.43 11.32
CA SER A 123 -8.19 -13.34 11.50
C SER A 123 -7.68 -14.49 12.36
N LEU A 124 -6.73 -15.26 11.83
CA LEU A 124 -5.96 -16.23 12.58
C LEU A 124 -4.85 -15.53 13.38
N ASN A 125 -4.50 -16.13 14.52
CA ASN A 125 -3.41 -15.65 15.34
C ASN A 125 -2.67 -16.81 16.01
N LEU A 126 -1.38 -16.99 15.68
CA LEU A 126 -0.55 -18.07 16.24
C LEU A 126 -0.37 -17.98 17.76
N ASP A 127 -0.48 -16.79 18.37
CA ASP A 127 -0.39 -16.63 19.83
C ASP A 127 -1.59 -17.28 20.56
N LYS A 128 -2.73 -17.36 19.87
CA LYS A 128 -3.99 -17.90 20.42
C LYS A 128 -4.28 -19.30 19.91
N THR A 129 -3.89 -19.57 18.67
CA THR A 129 -4.10 -20.83 17.96
C THR A 129 -2.78 -21.18 17.27
N PRO A 130 -1.86 -21.86 17.96
CA PRO A 130 -0.48 -22.07 17.49
C PRO A 130 -0.33 -22.89 16.21
N SER A 131 -1.37 -23.65 15.85
CA SER A 131 -1.41 -24.44 14.63
C SER A 131 -2.77 -24.32 13.96
N PHE A 132 -2.77 -24.40 12.64
CA PHE A 132 -3.98 -24.51 11.84
C PHE A 132 -3.65 -25.25 10.53
N THR A 133 -4.68 -25.86 9.94
CA THR A 133 -4.64 -26.43 8.59
C THR A 133 -5.74 -25.79 7.75
N GLY A 134 -5.61 -25.85 6.44
CA GLY A 134 -6.59 -25.27 5.50
C GLY A 134 -6.10 -25.33 4.07
N VAL A 135 -6.97 -24.88 3.16
CA VAL A 135 -6.65 -24.71 1.75
C VAL A 135 -6.27 -23.25 1.53
N LEU A 136 -5.10 -22.99 0.95
CA LEU A 136 -4.68 -21.64 0.56
C LEU A 136 -5.49 -21.22 -0.67
N GLN A 137 -6.36 -20.23 -0.52
CA GLN A 137 -7.22 -19.70 -1.59
C GLN A 137 -6.66 -18.42 -2.21
N GLY A 138 -5.69 -17.77 -1.57
CA GLY A 138 -5.06 -16.60 -2.15
C GLY A 138 -4.02 -15.91 -1.29
N ILE A 139 -3.27 -15.02 -1.92
CA ILE A 139 -2.27 -14.16 -1.27
C ILE A 139 -2.47 -12.73 -1.72
N LYS A 140 -2.71 -11.80 -0.78
CA LYS A 140 -2.80 -10.37 -1.06
C LYS A 140 -2.03 -9.55 -0.04
N GLY A 141 -0.97 -8.89 -0.53
CA GLY A 141 0.02 -8.22 0.31
C GLY A 141 0.61 -9.13 1.37
N GLN A 142 0.48 -8.75 2.64
CA GLN A 142 1.01 -9.52 3.77
C GLN A 142 0.10 -10.67 4.24
N TYR A 143 -1.03 -10.88 3.57
CA TYR A 143 -2.08 -11.79 4.03
C TYR A 143 -2.16 -13.03 3.17
N TRP A 144 -2.18 -14.19 3.83
CA TRP A 144 -2.68 -15.42 3.24
C TRP A 144 -4.17 -15.55 3.53
N MET A 145 -4.92 -15.99 2.53
CA MET A 145 -6.35 -16.28 2.59
C MET A 145 -6.53 -17.80 2.54
N LEU A 146 -7.26 -18.33 3.52
CA LEU A 146 -7.56 -19.75 3.63
C LEU A 146 -9.07 -19.98 3.61
N ASP A 147 -9.43 -21.21 3.31
CA ASP A 147 -10.80 -21.72 3.39
C ASP A 147 -11.54 -21.34 4.69
N GLY A 148 -12.85 -21.15 4.55
CA GLY A 148 -13.72 -20.82 5.67
C GLY A 148 -13.57 -19.38 6.17
N ASP A 149 -13.29 -18.44 5.26
CA ASP A 149 -13.20 -16.99 5.52
C ASP A 149 -11.98 -16.60 6.41
N ARG A 150 -10.96 -17.46 6.48
CA ARG A 150 -9.81 -17.29 7.37
C ARG A 150 -8.70 -16.52 6.68
N VAL A 151 -8.09 -15.59 7.40
CA VAL A 151 -6.93 -14.85 6.90
C VAL A 151 -5.86 -14.76 7.97
N ILE A 152 -4.60 -14.79 7.56
CA ILE A 152 -3.45 -14.61 8.46
C ILE A 152 -2.50 -13.56 7.92
N ASN A 153 -2.14 -12.59 8.75
CA ASN A 153 -1.06 -11.64 8.44
C ASN A 153 0.27 -12.32 8.76
N ILE A 154 1.02 -12.71 7.73
CA ILE A 154 2.28 -13.44 7.91
C ILE A 154 3.36 -12.54 8.50
N ARG A 155 3.40 -11.25 8.13
CA ARG A 155 4.38 -10.29 8.66
C ARG A 155 4.26 -10.13 10.17
N LYS A 156 3.06 -10.30 10.75
CA LYS A 156 2.88 -10.28 12.21
C LYS A 156 3.78 -11.29 12.93
N PHE A 157 4.05 -12.44 12.30
CA PHE A 157 4.81 -13.54 12.88
C PHE A 157 6.26 -13.57 12.40
N ALA A 158 6.78 -12.43 11.93
CA ALA A 158 8.20 -12.30 11.64
C ALA A 158 9.03 -12.63 12.89
N GLY A 159 9.96 -13.57 12.76
CA GLY A 159 10.80 -14.07 13.87
C GLY A 159 10.28 -15.35 14.54
N TYR A 160 9.11 -15.86 14.16
CA TYR A 160 8.63 -17.17 14.63
C TYR A 160 9.37 -18.28 13.87
N ASN A 161 9.68 -19.38 14.56
CA ASN A 161 10.06 -20.63 13.93
C ASN A 161 8.79 -21.46 13.69
N VAL A 162 8.52 -21.85 12.45
CA VAL A 162 7.28 -22.51 12.04
C VAL A 162 7.57 -23.69 11.13
N ASP A 163 6.83 -24.77 11.31
CA ASP A 163 6.82 -25.91 10.40
C ASP A 163 5.67 -25.76 9.40
N LEU A 164 5.96 -25.94 8.11
CA LEU A 164 4.97 -25.93 7.04
C LEU A 164 4.94 -27.28 6.34
N SER A 165 3.73 -27.78 6.05
CA SER A 165 3.50 -29.01 5.29
C SER A 165 2.34 -28.79 4.32
N PHE A 166 2.44 -29.32 3.11
CA PHE A 166 1.48 -29.13 2.01
C PHE A 166 1.33 -30.40 1.18
#